data_AF-A0A3F3J421-F1
#
_entry.id   AF-A0A3F3J421-F1
#
_cell.length_a   1.000
_cell.length_b   1.000
_cell.length_c   1.000
_cell.angle_alpha   90.00
_cell.angle_beta   90.00
_cell.angle_gamma   90.00
#
_symmetry.space_group_name_H-M   'P 1'
#
loop_
_entity.id
_entity.type
_entity.pdbx_description
1 polymer ?
#
loop_
_entity_poly.entity_id
_entity_poly.type
_entity_poly.pdbx_seq_one_letter_code
_entity_poly.pdbx_strand_id
1 'polypeptide(L)'
;MIPPEIRRSVLLEKAIKLALAGTLLTFASFSATAADSSSDTETPPPPDILLGPLFNDVQNAKLFPDQKTFADAIPNSDPLMILADYRMQRNLSGFDLRHFVDVNFTLPKAGEKYVPPAGQSLREHIDGLWPVLTRSTKNVEKWDSLLPLPESYVVPGGRFREIYYWDSYFTMLGLAESGHWDKVADMVANFGYEIDAWGHIPNGNRTYYLSRSQPPFFAFMVELLAQHEGNDALKEYLPQLQKEYAYWMEGVETLQPGQQNQRVVKLEDGSVLNRYWDDRDTPRPESWVEDIATAKSKPNRPATEIYRDLRSAAASGWDFSSRWMDNPQQLSTIRTTTIVPVDLNALLYKLEKTLARASAAAGDQAKASHYDALANARQKAIEMHLWNNKEGWYADYDLKSNKIRNQLTAAALFPLYVNAAAKERAAKVAAAAQAHLLQPGGLATTSVKSGQQWDAPNGWAPLQWVATEGLQNYGQDNVAMEVTWRFLTNVQHTYDREKKLVEKYDVSSTGTGGGGGEYPLQDGFGWTNGVTLKMLDLICPQEKPCDSVPSTRPASLSATPTKTSSAATQ
;
A
#
# COMPACT_ATOMS: atom_id res chain seq x y z
N MET A 1 52.46 -10.59 76.07
CA MET A 1 51.52 -9.95 77.02
C MET A 1 51.62 -8.44 76.84
N ILE A 2 50.58 -7.71 77.25
CA ILE A 2 50.36 -6.25 77.21
C ILE A 2 49.82 -5.88 78.61
N PRO A 3 50.00 -4.69 79.22
CA PRO A 3 50.47 -3.36 78.76
C PRO A 3 51.75 -2.92 79.56
N PRO A 4 52.09 -1.64 79.92
CA PRO A 4 51.51 -0.32 79.60
C PRO A 4 52.44 0.90 79.29
N GLU A 5 51.89 1.85 78.51
CA GLU A 5 51.94 3.35 78.71
C GLU A 5 53.30 4.14 78.71
N ILE A 6 53.43 5.47 78.45
CA ILE A 6 52.47 6.58 78.16
C ILE A 6 53.13 7.78 77.40
N ARG A 7 52.37 8.53 76.54
CA ARG A 7 52.59 9.93 76.03
C ARG A 7 53.88 10.26 75.22
N ARG A 8 54.02 11.35 74.41
CA ARG A 8 53.14 12.24 73.58
C ARG A 8 54.06 13.13 72.69
N SER A 9 53.68 13.48 71.45
CA SER A 9 54.22 14.64 70.69
C SER A 9 53.28 15.08 69.54
N VAL A 10 53.34 16.35 69.10
CA VAL A 10 52.31 17.06 68.29
C VAL A 10 52.89 18.31 67.54
N LEU A 11 52.50 18.54 66.26
CA LEU A 11 52.73 19.76 65.38
C LEU A 11 54.19 20.03 64.86
N LEU A 12 54.52 20.69 63.71
CA LEU A 12 53.98 20.99 62.34
C LEU A 12 55.14 21.75 61.52
N GLU A 13 55.21 22.19 60.23
CA GLU A 13 54.46 22.21 58.93
C GLU A 13 55.39 22.67 57.73
N LYS A 14 54.90 22.66 56.46
CA LYS A 14 55.25 23.52 55.25
C LYS A 14 56.67 23.46 54.56
N ALA A 15 56.88 23.71 53.24
CA ALA A 15 56.00 23.75 52.03
C ALA A 15 56.70 23.91 50.61
N ILE A 16 56.51 22.94 49.68
CA ILE A 16 56.24 22.95 48.18
C ILE A 16 57.12 23.70 47.09
N LYS A 17 57.36 22.99 45.93
CA LYS A 17 57.46 23.38 44.45
C LYS A 17 58.85 23.32 43.72
N LEU A 18 59.02 23.20 42.37
CA LEU A 18 58.35 22.49 41.20
C LEU A 18 59.06 22.81 39.83
N ALA A 19 59.38 21.87 38.90
CA ALA A 19 59.68 22.09 37.43
C ALA A 19 59.88 20.79 36.57
N LEU A 20 60.06 20.88 35.23
CA LEU A 20 59.95 19.77 34.21
C LEU A 20 61.22 19.40 33.38
N ALA A 21 61.35 18.11 33.01
CA ALA A 21 61.89 17.52 31.73
C ALA A 21 61.69 15.97 31.73
N GLY A 22 61.76 15.16 30.65
CA GLY A 22 61.80 15.41 29.19
C GLY A 22 62.00 14.13 28.32
N THR A 23 61.01 13.78 27.47
CA THR A 23 60.97 12.85 26.28
C THR A 23 61.96 11.68 26.04
N LEU A 24 61.40 10.48 25.82
CA LEU A 24 61.74 9.57 24.70
C LEU A 24 60.60 8.54 24.43
N LEU A 25 60.52 7.95 23.23
CA LEU A 25 59.34 7.20 22.74
C LEU A 25 59.51 5.66 22.76
N THR A 26 58.40 4.95 22.92
CA THR A 26 58.17 3.60 22.35
C THR A 26 56.81 3.55 21.66
N PHE A 27 56.72 2.90 20.50
CA PHE A 27 55.47 2.74 19.74
C PHE A 27 54.75 1.46 20.15
N ALA A 28 53.44 1.55 20.37
CA ALA A 28 52.53 0.41 20.47
C ALA A 28 51.26 0.74 19.67
N SER A 29 51.18 0.25 18.44
CA SER A 29 50.05 0.53 17.53
C SER A 29 48.82 -0.27 17.94
N PHE A 30 47.94 0.33 18.74
CA PHE A 30 46.57 -0.14 18.85
C PHE A 30 45.84 0.17 17.54
N SER A 31 45.64 -0.86 16.71
CA SER A 31 44.69 -0.81 15.60
C SER A 31 43.28 -0.69 16.17
N ALA A 32 42.83 0.54 16.40
CA ALA A 32 41.42 0.81 16.59
C ALA A 32 40.71 0.43 15.30
N THR A 33 40.02 -0.71 15.31
CA THR A 33 39.01 -1.01 14.30
C THR A 33 37.96 0.08 14.42
N ALA A 34 37.99 1.06 13.51
CA ALA A 34 36.81 1.86 13.26
C ALA A 34 35.70 0.87 12.91
N ALA A 35 34.68 0.79 13.76
CA ALA A 35 33.42 0.29 13.29
C ALA A 35 32.99 1.22 12.16
N ASP A 36 32.64 0.68 11.00
CA ASP A 36 31.97 1.47 9.98
C ASP A 36 30.78 2.14 10.65
N SER A 37 30.78 3.48 10.67
CA SER A 37 29.59 4.22 11.03
C SER A 37 28.54 3.85 9.98
N SER A 38 27.55 3.05 10.37
CA SER A 38 26.37 2.84 9.56
C SER A 38 25.84 4.21 9.17
N SER A 39 25.56 4.38 7.88
CA SER A 39 24.80 5.54 7.41
C SER A 39 23.35 5.31 7.80
N ASP A 40 23.09 5.46 9.10
CA ASP A 40 21.75 5.54 9.69
C ASP A 40 21.07 6.76 9.04
N THR A 41 20.39 6.50 7.94
CA THR A 41 19.63 7.47 7.16
C THR A 41 18.38 7.80 7.97
N GLU A 42 18.54 8.75 8.90
CA GLU A 42 17.53 9.14 9.87
C GLU A 42 16.18 9.36 9.18
N THR A 43 15.22 8.46 9.47
CA THR A 43 13.94 8.38 8.77
C THR A 43 13.24 9.74 8.82
N PRO A 44 12.94 10.38 7.67
CA PRO A 44 12.52 11.77 7.67
C PRO A 44 11.18 11.95 8.41
N PRO A 45 11.11 12.86 9.40
CA PRO A 45 9.99 12.92 10.33
C PRO A 45 8.69 13.34 9.63
N PRO A 46 7.56 12.72 10.00
CA PRO A 46 6.25 13.10 9.47
C PRO A 46 5.80 14.48 9.98
N PRO A 47 4.88 15.18 9.31
CA PRO A 47 4.53 16.57 9.60
C PRO A 47 4.03 16.79 11.04
N ASP A 48 3.34 15.81 11.63
CA ASP A 48 2.84 15.90 13.00
C ASP A 48 3.94 15.84 14.07
N ILE A 49 5.12 15.32 13.72
CA ILE A 49 6.33 15.34 14.55
C ILE A 49 7.16 16.58 14.23
N LEU A 50 7.40 16.85 12.94
CA LEU A 50 8.23 17.96 12.47
C LEU A 50 7.66 19.35 12.85
N LEU A 51 6.34 19.49 12.81
CA LEU A 51 5.61 20.73 13.11
C LEU A 51 4.76 20.62 14.38
N GLY A 52 4.77 19.47 15.08
CA GLY A 52 4.30 19.29 16.46
C GLY A 52 3.00 20.02 16.81
N PRO A 53 3.00 20.92 17.82
CA PRO A 53 1.80 21.67 18.21
C PRO A 53 1.19 22.52 17.08
N LEU A 54 2.01 23.13 16.20
CA LEU A 54 1.50 23.92 15.08
C LEU A 54 0.72 23.05 14.09
N PHE A 55 1.18 21.82 13.83
CA PHE A 55 0.44 20.88 13.00
C PHE A 55 -0.94 20.57 13.59
N ASN A 56 -0.96 20.17 14.87
CA ASN A 56 -2.20 19.91 15.58
C ASN A 56 -3.15 21.13 15.54
N ASP A 57 -2.64 22.32 15.80
CA ASP A 57 -3.46 23.52 15.96
C ASP A 57 -4.02 23.99 14.60
N VAL A 58 -3.27 23.86 13.50
CA VAL A 58 -3.76 24.12 12.11
C VAL A 58 -4.80 23.09 11.66
N GLN A 59 -4.55 21.80 11.89
CA GLN A 59 -5.49 20.74 11.50
C GLN A 59 -6.82 20.85 12.26
N ASN A 60 -6.78 21.06 13.58
CA ASN A 60 -7.99 21.26 14.40
C ASN A 60 -8.76 22.55 14.04
N ALA A 61 -8.06 23.61 13.60
CA ALA A 61 -8.70 24.83 13.12
C ALA A 61 -9.41 24.67 11.76
N LYS A 62 -9.20 23.55 11.04
CA LYS A 62 -9.78 23.25 9.72
C LYS A 62 -9.63 24.40 8.71
N LEU A 63 -8.44 25.02 8.66
CA LEU A 63 -8.12 26.14 7.75
C LEU A 63 -8.20 25.77 6.26
N PHE A 64 -8.18 24.47 5.98
CA PHE A 64 -8.32 23.86 4.66
C PHE A 64 -9.39 22.76 4.72
N PRO A 65 -10.20 22.56 3.66
CA PRO A 65 -11.31 21.60 3.67
C PRO A 65 -10.85 20.13 3.59
N ASP A 66 -9.63 19.88 3.13
CA ASP A 66 -8.98 18.56 3.12
C ASP A 66 -7.76 18.62 4.05
N GLN A 67 -7.69 17.73 5.05
CA GLN A 67 -6.57 17.66 6.00
C GLN A 67 -5.22 17.37 5.30
N LYS A 68 -5.24 16.65 4.18
CA LYS A 68 -4.05 16.37 3.38
C LYS A 68 -3.42 17.63 2.77
N THR A 69 -4.17 18.74 2.67
CA THR A 69 -3.63 20.04 2.21
C THR A 69 -2.48 20.54 3.09
N PHE A 70 -2.53 20.35 4.41
CA PHE A 70 -1.47 20.79 5.32
C PHE A 70 -0.45 19.68 5.66
N ALA A 71 -0.82 18.40 5.53
CA ALA A 71 0.14 17.29 5.57
C ALA A 71 1.17 17.37 4.42
N ASP A 72 0.80 18.03 3.33
CA ASP A 72 1.64 18.26 2.14
C ASP A 72 2.06 19.74 1.97
N ALA A 73 2.08 20.53 3.05
CA ALA A 73 2.55 21.91 3.02
C ALA A 73 4.06 21.97 3.30
N ILE A 74 4.81 22.68 2.46
CA ILE A 74 6.27 22.77 2.55
C ILE A 74 6.65 23.96 3.46
N PRO A 75 7.44 23.77 4.53
CA PRO A 75 7.95 24.86 5.36
C PRO A 75 8.85 25.83 4.56
N ASN A 76 8.53 27.12 4.55
CA ASN A 76 9.31 28.16 3.84
C ASN A 76 10.65 28.49 4.54
N SER A 77 10.85 28.00 5.77
CA SER A 77 12.07 28.17 6.56
C SER A 77 12.18 27.06 7.61
N ASP A 78 13.19 27.08 8.47
CA ASP A 78 13.45 26.00 9.42
C ASP A 78 12.25 25.77 10.38
N PRO A 79 11.70 24.55 10.46
CA PRO A 79 10.61 24.21 11.37
C PRO A 79 10.87 24.60 12.83
N LEU A 80 12.12 24.58 13.32
CA LEU A 80 12.44 25.03 14.67
C LEU A 80 12.29 26.55 14.82
N MET A 81 12.58 27.33 13.78
CA MET A 81 12.34 28.78 13.76
C MET A 81 10.84 29.09 13.66
N ILE A 82 10.11 28.41 12.76
CA ILE A 82 8.65 28.57 12.61
C ILE A 82 7.95 28.21 13.93
N LEU A 83 8.38 27.15 14.61
CA LEU A 83 7.82 26.74 15.92
C LEU A 83 8.19 27.70 17.06
N ALA A 84 9.37 28.34 17.02
CA ALA A 84 9.74 29.36 17.99
C ALA A 84 8.87 30.61 17.82
N ASP A 85 8.72 31.09 16.59
CA ASP A 85 7.90 32.26 16.25
C ASP A 85 6.41 31.99 16.55
N TYR A 86 5.88 30.83 16.17
CA TYR A 86 4.51 30.42 16.50
C TYR A 86 4.25 30.44 18.02
N ARG A 87 5.20 29.95 18.83
CA ARG A 87 5.09 29.96 20.30
C ARG A 87 5.09 31.39 20.88
N MET A 88 5.78 32.33 20.24
CA MET A 88 5.77 33.74 20.63
C MET A 88 4.47 34.44 20.21
N GLN A 89 3.97 34.18 19.00
CA GLN A 89 2.83 34.90 18.44
C GLN A 89 1.45 34.37 18.87
N ARG A 90 1.27 33.06 19.06
CA ARG A 90 -0.07 32.43 19.17
C ARG A 90 -0.94 32.88 20.35
N ASN A 91 -0.35 33.52 21.35
CA ASN A 91 -1.03 34.05 22.53
C ASN A 91 -1.22 35.58 22.48
N LEU A 92 -0.80 36.25 21.41
CA LEU A 92 -0.92 37.70 21.25
C LEU A 92 -2.33 38.09 20.79
N SER A 93 -2.81 39.24 21.27
CA SER A 93 -4.08 39.80 20.79
C SER A 93 -3.96 40.18 19.31
N GLY A 94 -4.87 39.66 18.48
CA GLY A 94 -4.85 39.85 17.02
C GLY A 94 -3.99 38.85 16.23
N PHE A 95 -3.47 37.79 16.86
CA PHE A 95 -2.87 36.68 16.11
C PHE A 95 -3.89 35.98 15.20
N ASP A 96 -3.56 35.82 13.92
CA ASP A 96 -4.32 35.03 12.96
C ASP A 96 -3.50 33.84 12.47
N LEU A 97 -4.00 32.63 12.76
CA LEU A 97 -3.33 31.39 12.40
C LEU A 97 -3.28 31.18 10.88
N ARG A 98 -4.27 31.72 10.14
CA ARG A 98 -4.34 31.57 8.69
C ARG A 98 -3.26 32.38 7.99
N HIS A 99 -3.12 33.65 8.33
CA HIS A 99 -2.03 34.50 7.86
C HIS A 99 -0.66 33.93 8.26
N PHE A 100 -0.51 33.42 9.50
CA PHE A 100 0.72 32.77 9.94
C PHE A 100 1.10 31.58 9.03
N VAL A 101 0.12 30.76 8.63
CA VAL A 101 0.34 29.64 7.70
C VAL A 101 0.65 30.14 6.28
N ASP A 102 -0.12 31.07 5.74
CA ASP A 102 0.08 31.61 4.38
C ASP A 102 1.44 32.33 4.21
N VAL A 103 2.06 32.78 5.30
CA VAL A 103 3.44 33.32 5.33
C VAL A 103 4.50 32.21 5.44
N ASN A 104 4.31 31.25 6.36
CA ASN A 104 5.35 30.29 6.73
C ASN A 104 5.39 29.00 5.89
N PHE A 105 4.38 28.75 5.04
CA PHE A 105 4.30 27.50 4.26
C PHE A 105 3.94 27.73 2.79
N THR A 106 4.60 27.00 1.90
CA THR A 106 4.17 26.85 0.51
C THR A 106 3.10 25.76 0.47
N LEU A 107 1.85 26.20 0.32
CA LEU A 107 0.69 25.32 0.18
C LEU A 107 0.64 24.65 -1.20
N PRO A 108 0.04 23.45 -1.30
CA PRO A 108 -0.06 22.73 -2.57
C PRO A 108 -0.96 23.46 -3.57
N LYS A 109 -0.47 23.56 -4.81
CA LYS A 109 -1.23 24.12 -5.94
C LYS A 109 -2.21 23.08 -6.47
N ALA A 110 -3.42 23.51 -6.83
CA ALA A 110 -4.33 22.69 -7.62
C ALA A 110 -3.71 22.46 -9.01
N GLY A 111 -3.80 21.22 -9.52
CA GLY A 111 -3.40 20.90 -10.89
C GLY A 111 -4.32 21.55 -11.92
N GLU A 112 -3.83 21.75 -13.14
CA GLU A 112 -4.66 22.19 -14.25
C GLU A 112 -5.75 21.14 -14.56
N LYS A 113 -6.97 21.61 -14.86
CA LYS A 113 -8.06 20.73 -15.24
C LYS A 113 -7.88 20.30 -16.69
N TYR A 114 -7.40 19.07 -16.89
CA TYR A 114 -7.45 18.43 -18.20
C TYR A 114 -8.90 18.28 -18.65
N VAL A 115 -9.18 18.67 -19.89
CA VAL A 115 -10.47 18.49 -20.55
C VAL A 115 -10.19 17.83 -21.90
N PRO A 116 -10.76 16.66 -22.22
CA PRO A 116 -10.50 15.99 -23.48
C PRO A 116 -11.02 16.81 -24.68
N PRO A 117 -10.36 16.73 -25.85
CA PRO A 117 -10.90 17.23 -27.10
C PRO A 117 -12.30 16.66 -27.40
N ALA A 118 -13.15 17.46 -28.04
CA ALA A 118 -14.50 17.05 -28.39
C ALA A 118 -14.48 15.87 -29.38
N GLY A 119 -15.07 14.74 -28.98
CA GLY A 119 -15.12 13.51 -29.79
C GLY A 119 -13.95 12.55 -29.59
N GLN A 120 -13.00 12.83 -28.67
CA GLN A 120 -11.97 11.87 -28.27
C GLN A 120 -12.61 10.57 -27.75
N SER A 121 -12.02 9.44 -28.10
CA SER A 121 -12.43 8.10 -27.62
C SER A 121 -11.93 7.80 -26.20
N LEU A 122 -12.48 6.76 -25.58
CA LEU A 122 -12.08 6.32 -24.24
C LEU A 122 -10.58 5.95 -24.16
N ARG A 123 -10.05 5.26 -25.18
CA ARG A 123 -8.64 4.85 -25.27
C ARG A 123 -7.71 6.05 -25.47
N GLU A 124 -7.95 6.87 -26.49
CA GLU A 124 -7.15 8.08 -26.75
C GLU A 124 -7.12 9.04 -25.54
N HIS A 125 -8.21 9.08 -24.77
CA HIS A 125 -8.29 9.87 -23.54
C HIS A 125 -7.40 9.33 -22.42
N ILE A 126 -7.36 8.00 -22.25
CA ILE A 126 -6.46 7.34 -21.29
C ILE A 126 -5.00 7.58 -21.68
N ASP A 127 -4.65 7.35 -22.94
CA ASP A 127 -3.28 7.52 -23.44
C ASP A 127 -2.82 8.98 -23.32
N GLY A 128 -3.72 9.93 -23.61
CA GLY A 128 -3.50 11.36 -23.42
C GLY A 128 -3.38 11.80 -21.95
N LEU A 129 -3.81 10.99 -20.99
CA LEU A 129 -3.70 11.27 -19.55
C LEU A 129 -2.39 10.79 -18.92
N TRP A 130 -1.63 9.85 -19.52
CA TRP A 130 -0.38 9.38 -18.92
C TRP A 130 0.63 10.51 -18.66
N PRO A 131 0.87 11.48 -19.57
CA PRO A 131 1.72 12.65 -19.27
C PRO A 131 1.13 13.55 -18.18
N VAL A 132 -0.20 13.70 -18.12
CA VAL A 132 -0.91 14.55 -17.14
C VAL A 132 -0.82 13.98 -15.73
N LEU A 133 -0.77 12.65 -15.60
CA LEU A 133 -0.60 11.92 -14.35
C LEU A 133 0.88 11.64 -14.01
N THR A 134 1.84 11.87 -14.93
CA THR A 134 3.27 11.66 -14.67
C THR A 134 3.86 12.77 -13.79
N ARG A 135 4.65 12.40 -12.79
CA ARG A 135 5.47 13.27 -11.94
C ARG A 135 6.93 12.83 -11.99
N SER A 136 7.83 13.72 -11.61
CA SER A 136 9.26 13.42 -11.45
C SER A 136 9.81 14.27 -10.30
N THR A 137 10.38 13.62 -9.29
CA THR A 137 10.80 14.26 -8.02
C THR A 137 12.18 13.77 -7.59
N LYS A 138 13.12 13.74 -8.55
CA LYS A 138 14.53 13.37 -8.32
C LYS A 138 15.20 14.21 -7.22
N ASN A 139 14.70 15.42 -7.01
CA ASN A 139 14.93 16.24 -5.83
C ASN A 139 13.58 16.73 -5.30
N VAL A 140 13.49 16.97 -3.99
CA VAL A 140 12.37 17.62 -3.31
C VAL A 140 12.87 18.83 -2.52
N GLU A 141 11.98 19.77 -2.21
CA GLU A 141 12.34 20.90 -1.36
C GLU A 141 12.65 20.45 0.07
N LYS A 142 13.53 21.17 0.76
CA LYS A 142 13.88 20.83 2.15
C LYS A 142 12.63 20.90 3.02
N TRP A 143 12.40 19.86 3.81
CA TRP A 143 11.21 19.70 4.67
C TRP A 143 9.87 19.52 3.95
N ASP A 144 9.81 19.31 2.63
CA ASP A 144 8.61 18.72 2.00
C ASP A 144 8.35 17.35 2.64
N SER A 145 7.09 16.98 2.80
CA SER A 145 6.72 15.62 3.20
C SER A 145 6.83 14.63 2.02
N LEU A 146 7.02 15.09 0.78
CA LEU A 146 7.25 14.25 -0.39
C LEU A 146 8.66 13.65 -0.34
N LEU A 147 8.77 12.35 -0.60
CA LEU A 147 10.04 11.65 -0.66
C LEU A 147 10.59 11.69 -2.09
N PRO A 148 11.91 11.86 -2.29
CA PRO A 148 12.50 11.83 -3.62
C PRO A 148 12.40 10.43 -4.22
N LEU A 149 12.27 10.36 -5.54
CA LEU A 149 12.28 9.10 -6.31
C LEU A 149 13.24 9.24 -7.50
N PRO A 150 14.06 8.21 -7.81
CA PRO A 150 15.10 8.32 -8.82
C PRO A 150 14.56 8.55 -10.23
N GLU A 151 13.40 7.99 -10.59
CA GLU A 151 12.81 8.10 -11.93
C GLU A 151 11.37 8.63 -11.92
N SER A 152 10.77 8.78 -13.10
CA SER A 152 9.42 9.34 -13.23
C SER A 152 8.35 8.32 -12.83
N TYR A 153 7.19 8.77 -12.38
CA TYR A 153 6.12 7.90 -11.91
C TYR A 153 4.73 8.45 -12.22
N VAL A 154 3.74 7.57 -12.38
CA VAL A 154 2.34 7.97 -12.57
C VAL A 154 1.63 8.02 -11.22
N VAL A 155 0.92 9.12 -10.94
CA VAL A 155 0.09 9.28 -9.72
C VAL A 155 -1.36 8.91 -9.99
N PRO A 156 -2.16 8.51 -8.98
CA PRO A 156 -3.54 8.11 -9.22
C PRO A 156 -4.43 9.23 -9.76
N GLY A 157 -4.35 10.45 -9.20
CA GLY A 157 -5.12 11.62 -9.67
C GLY A 157 -5.74 12.47 -8.55
N GLY A 158 -6.16 13.69 -8.89
CA GLY A 158 -6.80 14.62 -7.95
C GLY A 158 -5.92 14.98 -6.74
N ARG A 159 -6.37 14.65 -5.53
CA ARG A 159 -5.64 14.85 -4.25
C ARG A 159 -4.41 13.94 -4.12
N PHE A 160 -4.36 12.86 -4.89
CA PHE A 160 -3.27 11.89 -4.95
C PHE A 160 -2.23 12.34 -5.98
N ARG A 161 -1.10 12.82 -5.48
CA ARG A 161 -0.01 13.51 -6.20
C ARG A 161 1.39 13.04 -5.75
N GLU A 162 1.39 11.90 -5.08
CA GLU A 162 2.49 10.99 -4.77
C GLU A 162 2.22 9.67 -5.51
N ILE A 163 3.24 8.83 -5.67
CA ILE A 163 3.04 7.43 -6.07
C ILE A 163 2.23 6.72 -4.97
N TYR A 164 1.42 5.73 -5.34
CA TYR A 164 0.80 4.80 -4.39
C TYR A 164 1.13 3.38 -4.84
N TYR A 165 1.47 2.50 -3.88
CA TYR A 165 2.07 1.20 -4.16
C TYR A 165 1.16 0.29 -5.00
N TRP A 166 0.01 -0.15 -4.47
CA TRP A 166 -0.81 -1.13 -5.21
C TRP A 166 -1.50 -0.52 -6.44
N ASP A 167 -1.93 0.75 -6.38
CA ASP A 167 -2.44 1.54 -7.50
C ASP A 167 -1.52 1.47 -8.73
N SER A 168 -0.22 1.54 -8.48
CA SER A 168 0.80 1.56 -9.53
C SER A 168 0.83 0.25 -10.31
N TYR A 169 0.61 -0.92 -9.70
CA TYR A 169 0.58 -2.16 -10.47
C TYR A 169 -0.55 -2.16 -11.51
N PHE A 170 -1.76 -1.76 -11.11
CA PHE A 170 -2.91 -1.68 -12.01
C PHE A 170 -2.77 -0.57 -13.06
N THR A 171 -2.00 0.47 -12.74
CA THR A 171 -1.59 1.52 -13.69
C THR A 171 -0.55 1.00 -14.70
N MET A 172 0.48 0.29 -14.23
CA MET A 172 1.55 -0.31 -15.03
C MET A 172 1.03 -1.37 -16.01
N LEU A 173 -0.04 -2.09 -15.68
CA LEU A 173 -0.75 -2.95 -16.64
C LEU A 173 -1.26 -2.17 -17.86
N GLY A 174 -1.72 -0.93 -17.68
CA GLY A 174 -2.11 -0.03 -18.77
C GLY A 174 -0.93 0.52 -19.54
N LEU A 175 0.13 0.92 -18.84
CA LEU A 175 1.38 1.39 -19.45
C LEU A 175 2.02 0.30 -20.32
N ALA A 176 2.04 -0.95 -19.84
CA ALA A 176 2.52 -2.11 -20.61
C ALA A 176 1.69 -2.39 -21.87
N GLU A 177 0.36 -2.24 -21.80
CA GLU A 177 -0.55 -2.45 -22.92
C GLU A 177 -0.43 -1.35 -23.98
N SER A 178 -0.32 -0.09 -23.55
CA SER A 178 -0.05 1.08 -24.41
C SER A 178 1.42 1.20 -24.86
N GLY A 179 2.26 0.21 -24.55
CA GLY A 179 3.65 0.11 -25.01
C GLY A 179 4.68 0.96 -24.25
N HIS A 180 4.26 1.66 -23.19
CA HIS A 180 5.09 2.47 -22.28
C HIS A 180 5.91 1.62 -21.30
N TRP A 181 6.66 0.65 -21.82
CA TRP A 181 7.56 -0.21 -21.04
C TRP A 181 8.68 0.55 -20.35
N ASP A 182 9.07 1.73 -20.87
CA ASP A 182 9.93 2.69 -20.20
C ASP A 182 9.36 3.08 -18.82
N LYS A 183 8.06 3.34 -18.74
CA LYS A 183 7.40 3.75 -17.49
C LYS A 183 7.11 2.59 -16.56
N VAL A 184 6.96 1.38 -17.11
CA VAL A 184 6.92 0.15 -16.31
C VAL A 184 8.28 -0.04 -15.63
N ALA A 185 9.39 0.08 -16.36
CA ALA A 185 10.75 -0.01 -15.80
C ALA A 185 11.04 1.09 -14.76
N ASP A 186 10.76 2.37 -15.09
CA ASP A 186 10.91 3.51 -14.15
C ASP A 186 10.18 3.25 -12.82
N MET A 187 8.94 2.72 -12.88
CA MET A 187 8.14 2.46 -11.68
C MET A 187 8.64 1.23 -10.89
N VAL A 188 9.12 0.16 -11.53
CA VAL A 188 9.80 -0.94 -10.81
C VAL A 188 11.09 -0.44 -10.13
N ALA A 189 11.89 0.37 -10.82
CA ALA A 189 13.13 0.95 -10.28
C ALA A 189 12.85 1.88 -9.08
N ASN A 190 11.82 2.71 -9.16
CA ASN A 190 11.36 3.56 -8.05
C ASN A 190 10.96 2.73 -6.81
N PHE A 191 10.19 1.64 -6.99
CA PHE A 191 9.81 0.77 -5.88
C PHE A 191 10.98 -0.04 -5.32
N GLY A 192 11.92 -0.48 -6.16
CA GLY A 192 13.17 -1.09 -5.71
C GLY A 192 14.00 -0.11 -4.85
N TYR A 193 14.06 1.16 -5.26
CA TYR A 193 14.69 2.21 -4.47
C TYR A 193 13.99 2.47 -3.13
N GLU A 194 12.66 2.49 -3.07
CA GLU A 194 11.94 2.64 -1.79
C GLU A 194 12.20 1.46 -0.84
N ILE A 195 12.25 0.22 -1.36
CA ILE A 195 12.66 -0.96 -0.60
C ILE A 195 14.08 -0.81 -0.05
N ASP A 196 15.01 -0.29 -0.86
CA ASP A 196 16.40 -0.13 -0.44
C ASP A 196 16.64 1.03 0.52
N ALA A 197 15.90 2.14 0.38
CA ALA A 197 16.01 3.33 1.23
C ALA A 197 15.23 3.23 2.56
N TRP A 198 14.04 2.62 2.55
CA TRP A 198 13.10 2.62 3.69
C TRP A 198 12.83 1.22 4.26
N GLY A 199 13.47 0.18 3.72
CA GLY A 199 13.27 -1.22 4.08
C GLY A 199 11.98 -1.85 3.53
N HIS A 200 11.07 -1.04 3.02
CA HIS A 200 9.77 -1.44 2.48
C HIS A 200 9.23 -0.37 1.55
N ILE A 201 8.28 -0.73 0.68
CA ILE A 201 7.51 0.25 -0.10
C ILE A 201 6.47 0.88 0.84
N PRO A 202 6.47 2.21 1.06
CA PRO A 202 5.45 2.88 1.87
C PRO A 202 4.09 2.88 1.15
N ASN A 203 3.03 3.27 1.86
CA ASN A 203 1.68 3.46 1.27
C ASN A 203 1.71 4.32 -0.01
N GLY A 204 2.57 5.33 0.00
CA GLY A 204 2.98 6.18 -1.11
C GLY A 204 4.21 7.00 -0.72
N ASN A 205 4.85 7.74 -1.63
CA ASN A 205 6.14 8.41 -1.38
C ASN A 205 6.03 9.69 -0.50
N ARG A 206 5.48 9.58 0.72
CA ARG A 206 5.33 10.66 1.72
C ARG A 206 5.86 10.25 3.11
N THR A 207 6.45 11.17 3.86
CA THR A 207 6.98 10.94 5.22
C THR A 207 5.94 10.42 6.21
N TYR A 208 4.67 10.84 6.08
CA TYR A 208 3.56 10.33 6.90
C TYR A 208 3.06 8.93 6.51
N TYR A 209 3.55 8.38 5.39
CA TYR A 209 3.28 7.02 4.95
C TYR A 209 4.41 6.03 5.28
N LEU A 210 5.62 6.48 5.66
CA LEU A 210 6.75 5.61 6.07
C LEU A 210 6.46 4.69 7.28
N SER A 211 5.33 4.86 7.96
CA SER A 211 4.90 3.96 9.03
C SER A 211 4.13 2.72 8.55
N ARG A 212 3.88 2.57 7.24
CA ARG A 212 3.12 1.42 6.69
C ARG A 212 3.35 1.24 5.19
N SER A 213 3.24 -0.01 4.76
CA SER A 213 3.10 -0.36 3.34
C SER A 213 1.64 -0.25 2.84
N GLN A 214 1.35 -0.97 1.76
CA GLN A 214 0.06 -1.21 1.12
C GLN A 214 -0.04 -2.71 0.74
N PRO A 215 -1.10 -3.19 0.05
CA PRO A 215 -1.13 -4.57 -0.46
C PRO A 215 0.10 -4.89 -1.33
N PRO A 216 0.85 -5.99 -1.07
CA PRO A 216 2.15 -6.21 -1.70
C PRO A 216 2.04 -6.68 -3.15
N PHE A 217 2.27 -5.77 -4.09
CA PHE A 217 2.21 -6.01 -5.53
C PHE A 217 3.56 -5.99 -6.26
N PHE A 218 4.69 -5.71 -5.59
CA PHE A 218 6.01 -5.61 -6.24
C PHE A 218 6.42 -6.90 -6.95
N ALA A 219 6.08 -8.07 -6.39
CA ALA A 219 6.23 -9.37 -7.07
C ALA A 219 5.49 -9.43 -8.43
N PHE A 220 4.31 -8.83 -8.54
CA PHE A 220 3.55 -8.75 -9.80
C PHE A 220 4.11 -7.69 -10.74
N MET A 221 4.67 -6.60 -10.21
CA MET A 221 5.34 -5.55 -11.00
C MET A 221 6.62 -6.08 -11.67
N VAL A 222 7.48 -6.77 -10.91
CA VAL A 222 8.68 -7.43 -11.44
C VAL A 222 8.29 -8.56 -12.41
N GLU A 223 7.24 -9.34 -12.12
CA GLU A 223 6.74 -10.35 -13.07
C GLU A 223 6.09 -9.75 -14.33
N LEU A 224 5.57 -8.52 -14.28
CA LEU A 224 5.07 -7.80 -15.46
C LEU A 224 6.25 -7.34 -16.33
N LEU A 225 7.26 -6.69 -15.74
CA LEU A 225 8.48 -6.30 -16.45
C LEU A 225 9.20 -7.51 -17.08
N ALA A 226 9.21 -8.65 -16.37
CA ALA A 226 9.72 -9.93 -16.84
C ALA A 226 8.95 -10.55 -18.04
N GLN A 227 7.82 -9.97 -18.48
CA GLN A 227 7.18 -10.34 -19.75
C GLN A 227 7.86 -9.68 -20.96
N HIS A 228 8.49 -8.53 -20.74
CA HIS A 228 9.26 -7.77 -21.75
C HIS A 228 10.75 -8.13 -21.69
N GLU A 229 11.33 -8.18 -20.48
CA GLU A 229 12.77 -8.35 -20.23
C GLU A 229 13.15 -9.80 -19.82
N GLY A 230 12.17 -10.70 -19.79
CA GLY A 230 12.38 -12.11 -19.46
C GLY A 230 12.93 -12.33 -18.04
N ASN A 231 13.89 -13.23 -17.90
CA ASN A 231 14.44 -13.60 -16.59
C ASN A 231 15.44 -12.59 -16.03
N ASP A 232 15.81 -11.53 -16.76
CA ASP A 232 16.82 -10.59 -16.30
C ASP A 232 16.26 -9.67 -15.19
N ALA A 233 15.09 -9.06 -15.40
CA ALA A 233 14.34 -8.33 -14.36
C ALA A 233 14.10 -9.17 -13.09
N LEU A 234 13.83 -10.48 -13.21
CA LEU A 234 13.66 -11.37 -12.06
C LEU A 234 14.93 -11.55 -11.24
N LYS A 235 16.12 -11.54 -11.87
CA LYS A 235 17.40 -11.63 -11.17
C LYS A 235 17.80 -10.28 -10.57
N GLU A 236 17.55 -9.20 -11.30
CA GLU A 236 17.88 -7.82 -10.89
C GLU A 236 17.17 -7.43 -9.61
N TYR A 237 15.84 -7.60 -9.56
CA TYR A 237 15.02 -7.22 -8.40
C TYR A 237 14.87 -8.32 -7.33
N LEU A 238 15.59 -9.45 -7.45
CA LEU A 238 15.61 -10.52 -6.44
C LEU A 238 16.04 -10.01 -5.03
N PRO A 239 17.04 -9.12 -4.86
CA PRO A 239 17.40 -8.59 -3.54
C PRO A 239 16.26 -7.80 -2.89
N GLN A 240 15.55 -6.97 -3.66
CA GLN A 240 14.45 -6.14 -3.19
C GLN A 240 13.21 -6.99 -2.87
N LEU A 241 12.89 -8.00 -3.70
CA LEU A 241 11.87 -9.00 -3.38
C LEU A 241 12.19 -9.74 -2.05
N GLN A 242 13.46 -10.06 -1.80
CA GLN A 242 13.90 -10.69 -0.55
C GLN A 242 13.77 -9.74 0.65
N LYS A 243 14.07 -8.44 0.47
CA LYS A 243 13.96 -7.41 1.51
C LYS A 243 12.50 -7.07 1.85
N GLU A 244 11.62 -6.94 0.85
CA GLU A 244 10.18 -6.73 1.10
C GLU A 244 9.57 -7.92 1.85
N TYR A 245 9.92 -9.15 1.46
CA TYR A 245 9.48 -10.36 2.19
C TYR A 245 9.99 -10.36 3.65
N ALA A 246 11.21 -9.89 3.91
CA ALA A 246 11.73 -9.75 5.28
C ALA A 246 10.92 -8.72 6.11
N TYR A 247 10.50 -7.59 5.54
CA TYR A 247 9.61 -6.62 6.19
C TYR A 247 8.24 -7.23 6.55
N TRP A 248 7.64 -7.99 5.62
CA TRP A 248 6.36 -8.66 5.90
C TRP A 248 6.49 -9.74 6.99
N MET A 249 7.62 -10.43 7.04
CA MET A 249 7.89 -11.54 7.97
C MET A 249 8.66 -11.15 9.24
N GLU A 250 8.73 -9.86 9.55
CA GLU A 250 9.51 -9.32 10.67
C GLU A 250 9.17 -9.97 12.03
N GLY A 251 10.19 -10.49 12.71
CA GLY A 251 10.06 -11.15 14.02
C GLY A 251 9.39 -12.53 14.01
N VAL A 252 9.18 -13.17 12.84
CA VAL A 252 8.61 -14.53 12.75
C VAL A 252 9.43 -15.59 13.52
N GLU A 253 10.75 -15.40 13.63
CA GLU A 253 11.68 -16.37 14.22
C GLU A 253 11.45 -16.62 15.72
N THR A 254 11.12 -15.57 16.47
CA THR A 254 10.90 -15.64 17.92
C THR A 254 9.43 -15.88 18.29
N LEU A 255 8.52 -15.73 17.32
CA LEU A 255 7.07 -15.77 17.53
C LEU A 255 6.58 -17.17 17.87
N GLN A 256 5.76 -17.30 18.93
CA GLN A 256 5.18 -18.57 19.37
C GLN A 256 3.74 -18.76 18.83
N PRO A 257 3.20 -20.00 18.79
CA PRO A 257 1.80 -20.24 18.43
C PRO A 257 0.83 -19.44 19.31
N GLY A 258 -0.21 -18.90 18.69
CA GLY A 258 -1.19 -17.99 19.31
C GLY A 258 -0.75 -16.52 19.41
N GLN A 259 0.47 -16.16 18.98
CA GLN A 259 0.99 -14.80 19.08
C GLN A 259 0.93 -14.02 17.75
N GLN A 260 1.10 -12.71 17.84
CA GLN A 260 1.28 -11.80 16.70
C GLN A 260 2.41 -10.81 17.00
N ASN A 261 3.22 -10.47 16.01
CA ASN A 261 4.20 -9.39 16.07
C ASN A 261 4.07 -8.54 14.80
N GLN A 262 3.88 -7.23 14.93
CA GLN A 262 3.69 -6.30 13.80
C GLN A 262 2.75 -6.89 12.72
N ARG A 263 3.31 -7.22 11.55
CA ARG A 263 2.69 -7.78 10.34
C ARG A 263 2.47 -9.29 10.38
N VAL A 264 3.11 -10.02 11.30
CA VAL A 264 3.12 -11.50 11.38
C VAL A 264 2.11 -12.02 12.41
N VAL A 265 1.44 -13.11 12.08
CA VAL A 265 0.49 -13.85 12.91
C VAL A 265 0.86 -15.33 12.89
N LYS A 266 0.98 -15.96 14.06
CA LYS A 266 1.21 -17.40 14.18
C LYS A 266 0.06 -18.02 14.95
N LEU A 267 -0.77 -18.80 14.25
CA LEU A 267 -1.96 -19.42 14.82
C LEU A 267 -1.58 -20.54 15.81
N GLU A 268 -2.57 -21.04 16.56
CA GLU A 268 -2.37 -22.06 17.62
C GLU A 268 -1.82 -23.40 17.08
N ASP A 269 -2.10 -23.72 15.81
CA ASP A 269 -1.56 -24.89 15.09
C ASP A 269 -0.13 -24.68 14.56
N GLY A 270 0.45 -23.50 14.76
CA GLY A 270 1.74 -23.09 14.22
C GLY A 270 1.71 -22.51 12.80
N SER A 271 0.54 -22.44 12.15
CA SER A 271 0.41 -21.82 10.81
C SER A 271 0.80 -20.34 10.87
N VAL A 272 1.71 -19.93 9.99
CA VAL A 272 2.13 -18.53 9.86
C VAL A 272 1.33 -17.87 8.73
N LEU A 273 0.72 -16.74 9.05
CA LEU A 273 -0.01 -15.85 8.15
C LEU A 273 0.35 -14.40 8.51
N ASN A 274 -0.12 -13.44 7.72
CA ASN A 274 0.17 -12.02 7.93
C ASN A 274 -1.12 -11.19 8.06
N ARG A 275 -0.98 -10.00 8.67
CA ARG A 275 -2.02 -8.98 8.82
C ARG A 275 -1.48 -7.61 8.40
N TYR A 276 -2.37 -6.70 8.04
CA TYR A 276 -2.01 -5.29 7.87
C TYR A 276 -1.73 -4.64 9.23
N TRP A 277 -0.68 -3.83 9.29
CA TRP A 277 -0.18 -3.18 10.50
C TRP A 277 0.61 -1.92 10.11
N ASP A 278 0.23 -0.78 10.68
CA ASP A 278 1.03 0.46 10.69
C ASP A 278 1.80 0.55 12.02
N ASP A 279 3.06 1.00 11.96
CA ASP A 279 3.95 1.03 13.13
C ASP A 279 3.69 2.21 14.10
N ARG A 280 2.78 3.12 13.77
CA ARG A 280 2.29 4.20 14.67
C ARG A 280 0.84 3.98 15.14
N ASP A 281 0.53 4.52 16.32
CA ASP A 281 -0.81 4.57 16.94
C ASP A 281 -1.26 6.01 17.28
N THR A 282 -0.79 6.98 16.51
CA THR A 282 -1.27 8.37 16.51
C THR A 282 -2.29 8.58 15.39
N PRO A 283 -3.06 9.69 15.37
CA PRO A 283 -3.88 10.03 14.20
C PRO A 283 -3.04 10.09 12.90
N ARG A 284 -3.68 9.83 11.77
CA ARG A 284 -3.13 10.06 10.41
C ARG A 284 -2.94 11.56 10.16
N PRO A 285 -1.73 12.07 9.85
CA PRO A 285 -1.54 13.49 9.51
C PRO A 285 -2.46 13.97 8.38
N GLU A 286 -2.68 13.12 7.40
CA GLU A 286 -3.52 13.35 6.21
C GLU A 286 -5.04 13.35 6.47
N SER A 287 -5.48 12.91 7.66
CA SER A 287 -6.89 12.79 8.08
C SER A 287 -7.06 13.03 9.60
N TRP A 288 -6.33 14.04 10.12
CA TRP A 288 -6.03 14.19 11.55
C TRP A 288 -7.27 14.35 12.44
N VAL A 289 -8.20 15.24 12.07
CA VAL A 289 -9.41 15.49 12.86
C VAL A 289 -10.48 14.41 12.69
N GLU A 290 -10.52 13.69 11.57
CA GLU A 290 -11.42 12.57 11.30
C GLU A 290 -11.06 11.36 12.18
N ASP A 291 -9.76 11.02 12.27
CA ASP A 291 -9.24 10.00 13.19
C ASP A 291 -9.55 10.38 14.64
N ILE A 292 -9.24 11.62 15.05
CA ILE A 292 -9.49 12.12 16.41
C ILE A 292 -10.99 12.09 16.76
N ALA A 293 -11.88 12.44 15.83
CA ALA A 293 -13.32 12.35 16.02
C ALA A 293 -13.78 10.89 16.16
N THR A 294 -13.24 9.99 15.34
CA THR A 294 -13.53 8.55 15.37
C THR A 294 -13.09 7.88 16.67
N ALA A 295 -11.92 8.24 17.21
CA ALA A 295 -11.50 7.75 18.52
C ALA A 295 -12.37 8.33 19.65
N LYS A 296 -12.68 9.64 19.61
CA LYS A 296 -13.56 10.29 20.59
C LYS A 296 -14.98 9.72 20.62
N SER A 297 -15.49 9.16 19.52
CA SER A 297 -16.83 8.53 19.49
C SER A 297 -16.90 7.17 20.20
N LYS A 298 -15.77 6.60 20.66
CA LYS A 298 -15.74 5.27 21.31
C LYS A 298 -14.81 5.24 22.54
N PRO A 299 -15.10 6.02 23.60
CA PRO A 299 -14.24 6.13 24.79
C PRO A 299 -14.03 4.81 25.56
N ASN A 300 -14.81 3.78 25.27
CA ASN A 300 -14.66 2.44 25.85
C ASN A 300 -13.54 1.59 25.17
N ARG A 301 -12.78 2.16 24.24
CA ARG A 301 -11.54 1.60 23.69
C ARG A 301 -10.40 2.60 23.85
N PRO A 302 -9.14 2.16 24.05
CA PRO A 302 -7.98 3.03 23.94
C PRO A 302 -7.94 3.70 22.56
N ALA A 303 -7.73 5.02 22.53
CA ALA A 303 -7.66 5.77 21.28
C ALA A 303 -6.53 5.26 20.36
N THR A 304 -5.41 4.85 20.95
CA THR A 304 -4.26 4.23 20.25
C THR A 304 -4.63 2.96 19.50
N GLU A 305 -5.50 2.09 20.02
CA GLU A 305 -6.00 0.94 19.25
C GLU A 305 -6.77 1.40 18.01
N ILE A 306 -7.67 2.37 18.17
CA ILE A 306 -8.50 2.87 17.08
C ILE A 306 -7.61 3.52 16.01
N TYR A 307 -6.64 4.34 16.39
CA TYR A 307 -5.67 4.93 15.48
C TYR A 307 -4.82 3.87 14.76
N ARG A 308 -4.33 2.85 15.47
CA ARG A 308 -3.60 1.71 14.90
C ARG A 308 -4.46 0.95 13.88
N ASP A 309 -5.73 0.68 14.20
CA ASP A 309 -6.65 -0.04 13.32
C ASP A 309 -7.08 0.78 12.08
N LEU A 310 -7.28 2.10 12.22
CA LEU A 310 -7.55 3.02 11.11
C LEU A 310 -6.35 3.09 10.14
N ARG A 311 -5.14 3.32 10.67
CA ARG A 311 -3.90 3.31 9.89
C ARG A 311 -3.63 1.96 9.23
N SER A 312 -3.93 0.85 9.92
CA SER A 312 -3.78 -0.50 9.36
C SER A 312 -4.83 -0.80 8.27
N ALA A 313 -5.99 -0.13 8.27
CA ALA A 313 -6.91 -0.19 7.15
C ALA A 313 -6.42 0.62 5.94
N ALA A 314 -5.78 1.78 6.15
CA ALA A 314 -5.07 2.46 5.06
C ALA A 314 -3.90 1.61 4.51
N ALA A 315 -3.21 0.86 5.39
CA ALA A 315 -2.22 -0.15 4.97
C ALA A 315 -2.81 -1.33 4.20
N SER A 316 -4.12 -1.58 4.32
CA SER A 316 -4.84 -2.59 3.53
C SER A 316 -5.28 -2.09 2.15
N GLY A 317 -5.16 -0.79 1.88
CA GLY A 317 -5.80 -0.12 0.75
C GLY A 317 -7.33 0.00 0.84
N TRP A 318 -7.96 -0.66 1.82
CA TRP A 318 -9.42 -0.66 2.04
C TRP A 318 -9.83 0.27 3.20
N ASP A 319 -9.39 1.52 3.19
CA ASP A 319 -9.81 2.59 4.11
C ASP A 319 -11.08 3.31 3.60
N PHE A 320 -12.29 3.05 4.10
CA PHE A 320 -12.67 2.03 5.08
C PHE A 320 -13.73 1.07 4.52
N SER A 321 -13.90 -0.06 5.21
CA SER A 321 -14.83 -1.13 4.85
C SER A 321 -15.43 -1.77 6.09
N SER A 322 -16.71 -2.14 6.00
CA SER A 322 -17.41 -3.00 6.94
C SER A 322 -16.69 -4.32 7.23
N ARG A 323 -15.88 -4.80 6.27
CA ARG A 323 -14.96 -5.93 6.39
C ARG A 323 -14.15 -5.90 7.69
N TRP A 324 -13.70 -4.73 8.10
CA TRP A 324 -12.83 -4.50 9.26
C TRP A 324 -13.57 -4.21 10.57
N MET A 325 -14.90 -4.07 10.54
CA MET A 325 -15.71 -3.48 11.61
C MET A 325 -16.58 -4.52 12.33
N ASP A 326 -16.85 -4.33 13.63
CA ASP A 326 -17.87 -5.11 14.36
C ASP A 326 -19.29 -4.59 14.11
N ASN A 327 -19.45 -3.29 13.81
CA ASN A 327 -20.70 -2.69 13.41
C ASN A 327 -20.49 -1.93 12.08
N PRO A 328 -21.12 -2.35 10.96
CA PRO A 328 -20.91 -1.73 9.65
C PRO A 328 -21.31 -0.25 9.58
N GLN A 329 -22.06 0.27 10.56
CA GLN A 329 -22.52 1.66 10.61
C GLN A 329 -21.70 2.52 11.61
N GLN A 330 -20.61 2.00 12.21
CA GLN A 330 -19.79 2.73 13.19
C GLN A 330 -18.29 2.49 12.96
N LEU A 331 -17.61 3.40 12.24
CA LEU A 331 -16.19 3.30 11.91
C LEU A 331 -15.31 3.08 13.15
N SER A 332 -15.64 3.65 14.30
CA SER A 332 -14.92 3.45 15.57
C SER A 332 -15.00 2.03 16.14
N THR A 333 -15.66 1.09 15.45
CA THR A 333 -15.62 -0.36 15.71
C THR A 333 -14.67 -1.12 14.78
N ILE A 334 -13.87 -0.41 13.97
CA ILE A 334 -12.80 -0.96 13.16
C ILE A 334 -11.74 -1.66 14.01
N ARG A 335 -11.29 -2.84 13.59
CA ARG A 335 -10.34 -3.67 14.33
C ARG A 335 -9.40 -4.49 13.44
N THR A 336 -8.93 -3.85 12.37
CA THR A 336 -8.09 -4.39 11.29
C THR A 336 -6.94 -5.26 11.79
N THR A 337 -6.24 -4.84 12.84
CA THR A 337 -5.09 -5.57 13.40
C THR A 337 -5.46 -6.91 14.08
N THR A 338 -6.75 -7.19 14.26
CA THR A 338 -7.27 -8.44 14.80
C THR A 338 -7.93 -9.33 13.75
N ILE A 339 -7.67 -9.04 12.47
CA ILE A 339 -8.20 -9.77 11.32
C ILE A 339 -7.01 -10.17 10.43
N VAL A 340 -6.96 -11.43 10.01
CA VAL A 340 -5.96 -11.97 9.08
C VAL A 340 -6.55 -11.93 7.66
N PRO A 341 -6.07 -11.05 6.77
CA PRO A 341 -6.72 -10.80 5.49
C PRO A 341 -6.48 -11.92 4.47
N VAL A 342 -7.53 -12.33 3.75
CA VAL A 342 -7.41 -13.33 2.68
C VAL A 342 -6.57 -12.83 1.49
N ASP A 343 -6.72 -11.57 1.12
CA ASP A 343 -5.99 -10.92 0.03
C ASP A 343 -4.51 -10.76 0.34
N LEU A 344 -4.13 -10.23 1.51
CA LEU A 344 -2.73 -10.12 1.93
C LEU A 344 -2.01 -11.47 1.86
N ASN A 345 -2.64 -12.54 2.35
CA ASN A 345 -2.01 -13.85 2.38
C ASN A 345 -1.95 -14.52 0.99
N ALA A 346 -2.90 -14.23 0.10
CA ALA A 346 -2.78 -14.60 -1.31
C ALA A 346 -1.66 -13.82 -2.02
N LEU A 347 -1.51 -12.52 -1.78
CA LEU A 347 -0.43 -11.71 -2.34
C LEU A 347 0.96 -12.16 -1.85
N LEU A 348 1.09 -12.51 -0.56
CA LEU A 348 2.33 -13.06 -0.03
C LEU A 348 2.63 -14.48 -0.52
N TYR A 349 1.62 -15.31 -0.80
CA TYR A 349 1.81 -16.57 -1.53
C TYR A 349 2.40 -16.31 -2.93
N LYS A 350 1.90 -15.28 -3.63
CA LYS A 350 2.49 -14.88 -4.91
C LYS A 350 3.94 -14.42 -4.76
N LEU A 351 4.25 -13.56 -3.77
CA LEU A 351 5.63 -13.14 -3.47
C LEU A 351 6.56 -14.34 -3.22
N GLU A 352 6.13 -15.33 -2.44
CA GLU A 352 6.89 -16.58 -2.21
C GLU A 352 7.10 -17.38 -3.51
N LYS A 353 6.07 -17.53 -4.36
CA LYS A 353 6.20 -18.17 -5.68
C LYS A 353 7.10 -17.40 -6.65
N THR A 354 7.05 -16.07 -6.63
CA THR A 354 7.92 -15.20 -7.45
C THR A 354 9.35 -15.27 -6.95
N LEU A 355 9.58 -15.27 -5.64
CA LEU A 355 10.90 -15.48 -5.01
C LEU A 355 11.49 -16.85 -5.36
N ALA A 356 10.68 -17.90 -5.41
CA ALA A 356 11.13 -19.22 -5.85
C ALA A 356 11.57 -19.20 -7.34
N ARG A 357 10.74 -18.64 -8.23
CA ARG A 357 11.04 -18.47 -9.66
C ARG A 357 12.30 -17.63 -9.89
N ALA A 358 12.44 -16.51 -9.21
CA ALA A 358 13.57 -15.61 -9.33
C ALA A 358 14.88 -16.22 -8.78
N SER A 359 14.81 -16.91 -7.64
CA SER A 359 15.95 -17.67 -7.10
C SER A 359 16.41 -18.76 -8.08
N ALA A 360 15.48 -19.50 -8.68
CA ALA A 360 15.79 -20.51 -9.70
C ALA A 360 16.42 -19.88 -10.96
N ALA A 361 15.93 -18.71 -11.41
CA ALA A 361 16.50 -17.96 -12.53
C ALA A 361 17.91 -17.42 -12.23
N ALA A 362 18.21 -17.08 -10.98
CA ALA A 362 19.54 -16.72 -10.50
C ALA A 362 20.47 -17.94 -10.26
N GLY A 363 19.97 -19.17 -10.44
CA GLY A 363 20.72 -20.41 -10.22
C GLY A 363 20.69 -20.97 -8.79
N ASP A 364 20.08 -20.27 -7.83
CA ASP A 364 19.96 -20.69 -6.44
C ASP A 364 18.76 -21.62 -6.24
N GLN A 365 18.97 -22.90 -6.59
CA GLN A 365 17.97 -23.96 -6.43
C GLN A 365 17.65 -24.27 -4.96
N ALA A 366 18.54 -23.91 -4.02
CA ALA A 366 18.30 -24.11 -2.59
C ALA A 366 17.29 -23.08 -2.06
N LYS A 367 17.48 -21.79 -2.37
CA LYS A 367 16.48 -20.75 -2.09
C LYS A 367 15.19 -20.99 -2.85
N ALA A 368 15.25 -21.43 -4.11
CA ALA A 368 14.05 -21.77 -4.88
C ALA A 368 13.19 -22.82 -4.15
N SER A 369 13.82 -23.93 -3.72
CA SER A 369 13.15 -24.99 -2.95
C SER A 369 12.63 -24.51 -1.59
N HIS A 370 13.34 -23.59 -0.94
CA HIS A 370 12.93 -23.00 0.34
C HIS A 370 11.68 -22.12 0.20
N TYR A 371 11.66 -21.20 -0.78
CA TYR A 371 10.49 -20.35 -1.02
C TYR A 371 9.28 -21.14 -1.54
N ASP A 372 9.48 -22.21 -2.32
CA ASP A 372 8.40 -23.13 -2.68
C ASP A 372 7.83 -23.88 -1.47
N ALA A 373 8.67 -24.26 -0.49
CA ALA A 373 8.19 -24.86 0.75
C ALA A 373 7.37 -23.88 1.61
N LEU A 374 7.77 -22.60 1.65
CA LEU A 374 7.02 -21.52 2.29
C LEU A 374 5.66 -21.29 1.61
N ALA A 375 5.64 -21.15 0.27
CA ALA A 375 4.42 -21.00 -0.51
C ALA A 375 3.44 -22.17 -0.29
N ASN A 376 3.94 -23.41 -0.29
CA ASN A 376 3.11 -24.59 -0.03
C ASN A 376 2.53 -24.59 1.41
N ALA A 377 3.30 -24.12 2.41
CA ALA A 377 2.81 -23.97 3.78
C ALA A 377 1.74 -22.86 3.88
N ARG A 378 1.94 -21.71 3.22
CA ARG A 378 0.97 -20.62 3.19
C ARG A 378 -0.32 -21.00 2.46
N GLN A 379 -0.22 -21.71 1.32
CA GLN A 379 -1.38 -22.24 0.60
C GLN A 379 -2.22 -23.15 1.50
N LYS A 380 -1.57 -24.06 2.23
CA LYS A 380 -2.26 -24.92 3.22
C LYS A 380 -2.92 -24.10 4.33
N ALA A 381 -2.27 -23.04 4.82
CA ALA A 381 -2.84 -22.17 5.86
C ALA A 381 -4.04 -21.35 5.33
N ILE A 382 -4.01 -20.85 4.09
CA ILE A 382 -5.15 -20.21 3.41
C ILE A 382 -6.31 -21.22 3.29
N GLU A 383 -6.03 -22.43 2.81
CA GLU A 383 -7.05 -23.46 2.61
C GLU A 383 -7.61 -24.03 3.93
N MET A 384 -6.94 -23.81 5.07
CA MET A 384 -7.40 -24.25 6.40
C MET A 384 -8.13 -23.14 7.16
N HIS A 385 -7.59 -21.91 7.18
CA HIS A 385 -8.01 -20.84 8.07
C HIS A 385 -8.72 -19.68 7.36
N LEU A 386 -8.68 -19.59 6.03
CA LEU A 386 -9.29 -18.51 5.25
C LEU A 386 -10.41 -18.99 4.33
N TRP A 387 -10.86 -20.25 4.45
CA TRP A 387 -11.98 -20.83 3.71
C TRP A 387 -13.20 -21.10 4.58
N ASN A 388 -14.27 -20.30 4.41
CA ASN A 388 -15.51 -20.51 5.15
C ASN A 388 -16.32 -21.66 4.53
N ASN A 389 -16.12 -22.88 5.04
CA ASN A 389 -16.78 -24.07 4.52
C ASN A 389 -18.31 -24.10 4.72
N LYS A 390 -18.87 -23.27 5.62
CA LYS A 390 -20.32 -23.16 5.82
C LYS A 390 -20.97 -22.34 4.69
N GLU A 391 -20.42 -21.17 4.40
CA GLU A 391 -21.00 -20.27 3.40
C GLU A 391 -20.50 -20.58 1.96
N GLY A 392 -19.33 -21.22 1.83
CA GLY A 392 -18.81 -21.68 0.54
C GLY A 392 -17.88 -20.70 -0.19
N TRP A 393 -17.23 -19.79 0.54
CA TRP A 393 -16.28 -18.81 -0.02
C TRP A 393 -15.06 -18.59 0.88
N TYR A 394 -14.00 -18.00 0.32
CA TYR A 394 -12.90 -17.48 1.14
C TYR A 394 -13.32 -16.24 1.93
N ALA A 395 -12.78 -16.08 3.14
CA ALA A 395 -13.01 -14.93 4.01
C ALA A 395 -11.86 -14.77 5.00
N ASP A 396 -11.73 -13.58 5.59
CA ASP A 396 -10.67 -13.26 6.55
C ASP A 396 -10.84 -14.04 7.88
N TYR A 397 -9.74 -14.34 8.59
CA TYR A 397 -9.79 -15.00 9.91
C TYR A 397 -9.81 -13.98 11.06
N ASP A 398 -10.56 -14.27 12.12
CA ASP A 398 -10.85 -13.39 13.24
C ASP A 398 -10.09 -13.80 14.50
N LEU A 399 -9.06 -13.03 14.87
CA LEU A 399 -8.15 -13.33 15.99
C LEU A 399 -8.75 -13.04 17.38
N LYS A 400 -9.95 -12.47 17.47
CA LYS A 400 -10.68 -12.31 18.74
C LYS A 400 -11.62 -13.47 19.04
N SER A 401 -12.04 -14.21 18.00
CA SER A 401 -13.01 -15.31 18.12
C SER A 401 -12.51 -16.66 17.62
N ASN A 402 -11.25 -16.71 17.15
CA ASN A 402 -10.53 -17.85 16.56
C ASN A 402 -11.35 -18.57 15.48
N LYS A 403 -11.96 -17.78 14.58
CA LYS A 403 -12.92 -18.24 13.57
C LYS A 403 -12.75 -17.52 12.24
N ILE A 404 -13.08 -18.23 11.16
CA ILE A 404 -13.22 -17.64 9.82
C ILE A 404 -14.45 -16.73 9.82
N ARG A 405 -14.33 -15.50 9.28
CA ARG A 405 -15.45 -14.55 9.20
C ARG A 405 -16.49 -15.03 8.17
N ASN A 406 -17.74 -14.61 8.33
CA ASN A 406 -18.83 -15.00 7.43
C ASN A 406 -19.01 -14.05 6.24
N GLN A 407 -18.49 -12.82 6.32
CA GLN A 407 -18.75 -11.79 5.31
C GLN A 407 -18.03 -12.10 3.99
N LEU A 408 -18.81 -12.20 2.90
CA LEU A 408 -18.27 -12.17 1.54
C LEU A 408 -17.86 -10.75 1.16
N THR A 409 -16.65 -10.63 0.60
CA THR A 409 -16.12 -9.41 -0.03
C THR A 409 -15.39 -9.82 -1.31
N ALA A 410 -15.09 -8.86 -2.20
CA ALA A 410 -14.30 -9.12 -3.40
C ALA A 410 -12.88 -9.66 -3.10
N ALA A 411 -12.37 -9.50 -1.86
CA ALA A 411 -11.10 -10.10 -1.44
C ALA A 411 -11.09 -11.63 -1.56
N ALA A 412 -12.27 -12.28 -1.51
CA ALA A 412 -12.43 -13.72 -1.68
C ALA A 412 -11.94 -14.26 -3.05
N LEU A 413 -11.71 -13.39 -4.03
CA LEU A 413 -11.20 -13.74 -5.36
C LEU A 413 -9.66 -13.72 -5.46
N PHE A 414 -8.95 -13.13 -4.50
CA PHE A 414 -7.48 -13.10 -4.53
C PHE A 414 -6.83 -14.50 -4.50
N PRO A 415 -7.33 -15.52 -3.76
CA PRO A 415 -6.82 -16.88 -3.84
C PRO A 415 -6.95 -17.54 -5.23
N LEU A 416 -7.90 -17.08 -6.06
CA LEU A 416 -8.01 -17.53 -7.45
C LEU A 416 -7.05 -16.73 -8.35
N TYR A 417 -6.94 -15.42 -8.14
CA TYR A 417 -6.02 -14.54 -8.87
C TYR A 417 -4.56 -15.00 -8.79
N VAL A 418 -4.13 -15.55 -7.64
CA VAL A 418 -2.76 -16.06 -7.44
C VAL A 418 -2.60 -17.58 -7.65
N ASN A 419 -3.62 -18.27 -8.17
CA ASN A 419 -3.66 -19.73 -8.34
C ASN A 419 -3.49 -20.57 -7.05
N ALA A 420 -3.73 -19.99 -5.86
CA ALA A 420 -3.64 -20.72 -4.58
C ALA A 420 -4.86 -21.62 -4.29
N ALA A 421 -6.03 -21.32 -4.86
CA ALA A 421 -7.27 -22.02 -4.56
C ALA A 421 -7.35 -23.45 -5.14
N ALA A 422 -7.94 -24.40 -4.41
CA ALA A 422 -8.41 -25.66 -4.99
C ALA A 422 -9.52 -25.41 -6.04
N LYS A 423 -9.53 -26.19 -7.13
CA LYS A 423 -10.45 -25.99 -8.27
C LYS A 423 -11.95 -26.01 -7.86
N GLU A 424 -12.33 -26.88 -6.93
CA GLU A 424 -13.70 -26.93 -6.39
C GLU A 424 -14.09 -25.66 -5.62
N ARG A 425 -13.12 -25.05 -4.92
CA ARG A 425 -13.33 -23.81 -4.16
C ARG A 425 -13.42 -22.62 -5.09
N ALA A 426 -12.59 -22.59 -6.15
CA ALA A 426 -12.69 -21.57 -7.20
C ALA A 426 -14.07 -21.57 -7.88
N ALA A 427 -14.63 -22.73 -8.22
CA ALA A 427 -15.98 -22.84 -8.79
C ALA A 427 -17.08 -22.33 -7.82
N LYS A 428 -16.97 -22.62 -6.52
CA LYS A 428 -17.90 -22.09 -5.51
C LYS A 428 -17.78 -20.57 -5.36
N VAL A 429 -16.57 -20.03 -5.35
CA VAL A 429 -16.31 -18.58 -5.26
C VAL A 429 -16.82 -17.85 -6.50
N ALA A 430 -16.69 -18.44 -7.70
CA ALA A 430 -17.27 -17.90 -8.92
C ALA A 430 -18.80 -17.79 -8.84
N ALA A 431 -19.47 -18.85 -8.37
CA ALA A 431 -20.91 -18.83 -8.14
C ALA A 431 -21.32 -17.80 -7.07
N ALA A 432 -20.58 -17.69 -5.96
CA ALA A 432 -20.84 -16.72 -4.90
C ALA A 432 -20.65 -15.27 -5.38
N ALA A 433 -19.58 -14.99 -6.15
CA ALA A 433 -19.35 -13.69 -6.75
C ALA A 433 -20.47 -13.32 -7.73
N GLN A 434 -20.88 -14.26 -8.60
CA GLN A 434 -21.98 -14.06 -9.54
C GLN A 434 -23.34 -13.83 -8.83
N ALA A 435 -23.59 -14.49 -7.70
CA ALA A 435 -24.85 -14.41 -6.97
C ALA A 435 -24.97 -13.21 -6.00
N HIS A 436 -23.86 -12.67 -5.50
CA HIS A 436 -23.87 -11.73 -4.37
C HIS A 436 -23.06 -10.44 -4.57
N LEU A 437 -22.11 -10.42 -5.52
CA LEU A 437 -21.23 -9.27 -5.76
C LEU A 437 -21.39 -8.70 -7.18
N LEU A 438 -21.74 -9.51 -8.19
CA LEU A 438 -21.92 -9.06 -9.57
C LEU A 438 -23.22 -8.25 -9.74
N GLN A 439 -23.08 -6.94 -9.93
CA GLN A 439 -24.16 -5.97 -10.11
C GLN A 439 -24.24 -5.52 -11.60
N PRO A 440 -25.21 -4.67 -12.00
CA PRO A 440 -25.35 -4.26 -13.41
C PRO A 440 -24.15 -3.55 -14.04
N GLY A 441 -23.34 -2.83 -13.25
CA GLY A 441 -22.19 -2.05 -13.70
C GLY A 441 -20.82 -2.52 -13.21
N GLY A 442 -20.69 -3.78 -12.78
CA GLY A 442 -19.43 -4.37 -12.33
C GLY A 442 -19.58 -5.25 -11.09
N LEU A 443 -18.45 -5.57 -10.45
CA LEU A 443 -18.37 -6.32 -9.20
C LEU A 443 -18.31 -5.36 -8.00
N ALA A 444 -19.29 -5.48 -7.10
CA ALA A 444 -19.34 -4.72 -5.85
C ALA A 444 -18.28 -5.19 -4.86
N THR A 445 -17.76 -4.25 -4.06
CA THR A 445 -16.69 -4.50 -3.09
C THR A 445 -17.12 -5.48 -1.98
N THR A 446 -18.36 -5.31 -1.51
CA THR A 446 -19.05 -6.17 -0.53
C THR A 446 -20.54 -6.20 -0.88
N SER A 447 -21.35 -6.96 -0.14
CA SER A 447 -22.82 -6.86 -0.19
C SER A 447 -23.42 -5.91 0.87
N VAL A 448 -22.60 -5.11 1.56
CA VAL A 448 -23.00 -4.28 2.72
C VAL A 448 -22.93 -2.79 2.38
N LYS A 449 -24.00 -2.03 2.67
CA LYS A 449 -24.02 -0.56 2.52
C LYS A 449 -23.72 0.11 3.86
N SER A 450 -22.48 0.59 4.05
CA SER A 450 -21.97 1.19 5.29
C SER A 450 -21.82 2.72 5.26
N GLY A 451 -21.88 3.33 4.06
CA GLY A 451 -21.43 4.71 3.84
C GLY A 451 -19.91 4.88 3.77
N GLN A 452 -19.13 3.82 4.04
CA GLN A 452 -17.71 3.77 3.74
C GLN A 452 -17.50 3.40 2.27
N GLN A 453 -16.31 3.69 1.74
CA GLN A 453 -16.07 3.62 0.30
C GLN A 453 -15.68 2.22 -0.22
N TRP A 454 -15.10 1.35 0.61
CA TRP A 454 -14.78 -0.04 0.23
C TRP A 454 -15.93 -0.98 0.63
N ASP A 455 -17.13 -0.66 0.14
CA ASP A 455 -18.41 -1.32 0.44
C ASP A 455 -19.41 -1.10 -0.70
N ALA A 456 -20.58 -1.76 -0.64
CA ALA A 456 -21.66 -1.49 -1.58
C ALA A 456 -22.18 -0.04 -1.46
N PRO A 457 -22.53 0.63 -2.57
CA PRO A 457 -22.65 0.11 -3.93
C PRO A 457 -21.37 0.23 -4.80
N ASN A 458 -20.22 0.57 -4.22
CA ASN A 458 -19.01 0.83 -4.99
C ASN A 458 -18.36 -0.45 -5.54
N GLY A 459 -17.87 -0.36 -6.77
CA GLY A 459 -16.87 -1.25 -7.37
C GLY A 459 -15.62 -0.45 -7.76
N TRP A 460 -14.46 -1.07 -7.58
CA TRP A 460 -13.14 -0.46 -7.79
C TRP A 460 -12.37 -1.27 -8.82
N ALA A 461 -11.76 -0.59 -9.80
CA ALA A 461 -11.01 -1.18 -10.90
C ALA A 461 -10.05 -2.34 -10.51
N PRO A 462 -9.18 -2.22 -9.48
CA PRO A 462 -8.29 -3.31 -9.07
C PRO A 462 -9.04 -4.61 -8.74
N LEU A 463 -10.18 -4.51 -8.06
CA LEU A 463 -11.01 -5.65 -7.70
C LEU A 463 -11.71 -6.29 -8.90
N GLN A 464 -11.97 -5.53 -9.97
CA GLN A 464 -12.54 -6.06 -11.22
C GLN A 464 -11.49 -6.86 -12.00
N TRP A 465 -10.25 -6.38 -12.01
CA TRP A 465 -9.12 -7.07 -12.65
C TRP A 465 -8.76 -8.37 -11.93
N VAL A 466 -8.56 -8.31 -10.61
CA VAL A 466 -8.33 -9.48 -9.74
C VAL A 466 -9.44 -10.52 -9.90
N ALA A 467 -10.69 -10.08 -10.01
CA ALA A 467 -11.83 -10.96 -10.28
C ALA A 467 -11.74 -11.62 -11.66
N THR A 468 -11.52 -10.84 -12.72
CA THR A 468 -11.49 -11.31 -14.11
C THR A 468 -10.38 -12.34 -14.32
N GLU A 469 -9.14 -11.98 -13.97
CA GLU A 469 -7.97 -12.86 -14.10
C GLU A 469 -8.11 -14.11 -13.20
N GLY A 470 -8.56 -13.94 -11.95
CA GLY A 470 -8.80 -15.06 -11.04
C GLY A 470 -9.87 -16.03 -11.54
N LEU A 471 -10.91 -15.53 -12.21
CA LEU A 471 -11.93 -16.38 -12.81
C LEU A 471 -11.40 -17.11 -14.06
N GLN A 472 -10.65 -16.43 -14.95
CA GLN A 472 -10.02 -17.06 -16.12
C GLN A 472 -8.98 -18.12 -15.74
N ASN A 473 -8.18 -17.88 -14.68
CA ASN A 473 -7.24 -18.84 -14.09
C ASN A 473 -7.87 -20.21 -13.73
N TYR A 474 -9.20 -20.27 -13.60
CA TYR A 474 -9.96 -21.48 -13.27
C TYR A 474 -11.06 -21.80 -14.30
N GLY A 475 -10.98 -21.24 -15.52
CA GLY A 475 -11.91 -21.49 -16.61
C GLY A 475 -13.34 -21.04 -16.34
N GLN A 476 -13.52 -19.99 -15.53
CA GLN A 476 -14.81 -19.39 -15.20
C GLN A 476 -15.14 -18.21 -16.14
N ASP A 477 -14.75 -18.34 -17.40
CA ASP A 477 -14.63 -17.28 -18.40
C ASP A 477 -15.94 -16.52 -18.63
N ASN A 478 -17.08 -17.21 -18.52
CA ASN A 478 -18.41 -16.61 -18.58
C ASN A 478 -18.62 -15.56 -17.48
N VAL A 479 -18.21 -15.85 -16.23
CA VAL A 479 -18.34 -14.93 -15.09
C VAL A 479 -17.26 -13.84 -15.16
N ALA A 480 -16.05 -14.19 -15.57
CA ALA A 480 -14.98 -13.22 -15.83
C ALA A 480 -15.43 -12.15 -16.82
N MET A 481 -15.99 -12.58 -17.95
CA MET A 481 -16.44 -11.69 -19.01
C MET A 481 -17.73 -10.92 -18.67
N GLU A 482 -18.56 -11.41 -17.75
CA GLU A 482 -19.64 -10.59 -17.14
C GLU A 482 -19.06 -9.43 -16.30
N VAL A 483 -18.04 -9.68 -15.47
CA VAL A 483 -17.36 -8.63 -14.69
C VAL A 483 -16.75 -7.59 -15.63
N THR A 484 -15.94 -8.04 -16.60
CA THR A 484 -15.31 -7.20 -17.63
C THR A 484 -16.33 -6.35 -18.37
N TRP A 485 -17.36 -6.97 -18.96
CA TRP A 485 -18.32 -6.26 -19.81
C TRP A 485 -19.11 -5.21 -19.04
N ARG A 486 -19.58 -5.54 -17.83
CA ARG A 486 -20.40 -4.63 -17.03
C ARG A 486 -19.59 -3.47 -16.46
N PHE A 487 -18.36 -3.71 -16.02
CA PHE A 487 -17.49 -2.64 -15.54
C PHE A 487 -17.09 -1.69 -16.68
N LEU A 488 -16.68 -2.22 -17.83
CA LEU A 488 -16.42 -1.41 -19.03
C LEU A 488 -17.62 -0.56 -19.45
N THR A 489 -18.83 -1.14 -19.45
CA THR A 489 -20.06 -0.39 -19.75
C THR A 489 -20.27 0.77 -18.76
N ASN A 490 -19.93 0.58 -17.49
CA ASN A 490 -20.02 1.63 -16.47
C ASN A 490 -18.98 2.75 -16.67
N VAL A 491 -17.73 2.38 -16.99
CA VAL A 491 -16.66 3.34 -17.34
C VAL A 491 -17.05 4.14 -18.58
N GLN A 492 -17.47 3.48 -19.66
CA GLN A 492 -17.87 4.13 -20.91
C GLN A 492 -19.04 5.09 -20.69
N HIS A 493 -20.15 4.65 -20.07
CA HIS A 493 -21.29 5.53 -19.80
C HIS A 493 -20.92 6.72 -18.91
N THR A 494 -19.91 6.57 -18.03
CA THR A 494 -19.42 7.68 -17.19
C THR A 494 -18.58 8.65 -18.01
N TYR A 495 -17.67 8.15 -18.84
CA TYR A 495 -16.89 8.96 -19.78
C TYR A 495 -17.78 9.67 -20.82
N ASP A 496 -18.86 9.01 -21.26
CA ASP A 496 -19.82 9.54 -22.23
C ASP A 496 -20.54 10.79 -21.69
N ARG A 497 -20.86 10.81 -20.38
CA ARG A 497 -21.52 11.95 -19.71
C ARG A 497 -20.55 12.97 -19.10
N GLU A 498 -19.52 12.51 -18.39
CA GLU A 498 -18.65 13.35 -17.55
C GLU A 498 -17.31 13.73 -18.21
N LYS A 499 -16.93 13.06 -19.32
CA LYS A 499 -15.67 13.28 -20.06
C LYS A 499 -14.39 13.09 -19.23
N LYS A 500 -14.43 12.12 -18.31
CA LYS A 500 -13.33 11.71 -17.44
C LYS A 500 -13.50 10.27 -16.95
N LEU A 501 -12.42 9.65 -16.48
CA LEU A 501 -12.47 8.46 -15.64
C LEU A 501 -12.32 8.86 -14.17
N VAL A 502 -12.87 8.02 -13.29
CA VAL A 502 -12.89 8.25 -11.84
C VAL A 502 -12.35 7.06 -11.06
N GLU A 503 -11.99 7.34 -9.81
CA GLU A 503 -11.43 6.43 -8.81
C GLU A 503 -12.27 5.16 -8.55
N LYS A 504 -13.58 5.31 -8.33
CA LYS A 504 -14.54 4.22 -8.08
C LYS A 504 -15.90 4.49 -8.72
N TYR A 505 -16.70 3.46 -8.92
CA TYR A 505 -18.00 3.52 -9.62
C TYR A 505 -19.12 2.93 -8.76
N ASP A 506 -20.32 3.50 -8.80
CA ASP A 506 -21.52 2.80 -8.31
C ASP A 506 -21.86 1.71 -9.34
N VAL A 507 -21.77 0.44 -8.93
CA VAL A 507 -22.02 -0.71 -9.81
C VAL A 507 -23.47 -1.18 -9.78
N SER A 508 -24.34 -0.58 -8.98
CA SER A 508 -25.77 -0.89 -8.96
C SER A 508 -26.51 -0.37 -10.20
N SER A 509 -25.90 0.58 -10.92
CA SER A 509 -26.33 1.04 -12.25
C SER A 509 -25.11 1.22 -13.16
N THR A 510 -25.18 2.08 -14.18
CA THR A 510 -24.02 2.44 -15.01
C THR A 510 -23.99 3.94 -15.29
N GLY A 511 -22.78 4.49 -15.50
CA GLY A 511 -22.59 5.91 -15.80
C GLY A 511 -22.45 6.79 -14.57
N THR A 512 -22.15 6.24 -13.40
CA THR A 512 -22.04 7.01 -12.15
C THR A 512 -20.82 6.58 -11.36
N GLY A 513 -19.96 7.57 -11.05
CA GLY A 513 -18.92 7.42 -10.05
C GLY A 513 -19.49 7.10 -8.66
N GLY A 514 -18.69 6.40 -7.86
CA GLY A 514 -19.04 6.02 -6.49
C GLY A 514 -18.84 7.15 -5.47
N GLY A 515 -19.03 6.83 -4.19
CA GLY A 515 -18.90 7.81 -3.11
C GLY A 515 -18.71 7.18 -1.72
N GLY A 516 -18.99 7.94 -0.67
CA GLY A 516 -18.72 7.53 0.71
C GLY A 516 -17.24 7.68 1.10
N GLY A 517 -16.90 7.27 2.33
CA GLY A 517 -15.58 7.52 2.91
C GLY A 517 -15.41 8.96 3.40
N GLU A 518 -14.15 9.42 3.53
CA GLU A 518 -13.81 10.70 4.17
C GLU A 518 -13.44 11.84 3.21
N TYR A 519 -13.35 11.58 1.90
CA TYR A 519 -13.04 12.57 0.87
C TYR A 519 -13.93 12.43 -0.38
N PRO A 520 -14.13 13.49 -1.19
CA PRO A 520 -14.91 13.42 -2.44
C PRO A 520 -14.29 12.44 -3.46
N LEU A 521 -15.09 11.95 -4.40
CA LEU A 521 -14.63 11.15 -5.54
C LEU A 521 -13.50 11.85 -6.31
N GLN A 522 -12.41 11.13 -6.60
CA GLN A 522 -11.27 11.67 -7.35
C GLN A 522 -11.34 11.39 -8.86
N ASP A 523 -10.80 12.34 -9.63
CA ASP A 523 -10.76 12.36 -11.09
C ASP A 523 -9.36 11.94 -11.57
N GLY A 524 -9.31 11.10 -12.62
CA GLY A 524 -8.07 10.61 -13.20
C GLY A 524 -8.32 9.41 -14.13
N PHE A 525 -8.15 8.16 -13.70
CA PHE A 525 -7.57 7.69 -12.44
C PHE A 525 -6.68 6.47 -12.70
N GLY A 526 -5.45 6.44 -12.16
CA GLY A 526 -4.38 5.48 -12.52
C GLY A 526 -4.84 4.04 -12.74
N TRP A 527 -5.36 3.37 -11.71
CA TRP A 527 -5.84 1.98 -11.83
C TRP A 527 -7.04 1.82 -12.77
N THR A 528 -7.86 2.85 -12.94
CA THR A 528 -9.10 2.76 -13.72
C THR A 528 -8.73 2.82 -15.18
N ASN A 529 -7.85 3.74 -15.54
CA ASN A 529 -7.27 3.90 -16.86
C ASN A 529 -6.58 2.60 -17.27
N GLY A 530 -5.69 2.06 -16.44
CA GLY A 530 -4.93 0.86 -16.78
C GLY A 530 -5.76 -0.43 -16.87
N VAL A 531 -6.69 -0.65 -15.93
CA VAL A 531 -7.62 -1.79 -16.01
C VAL A 531 -8.60 -1.64 -17.18
N THR A 532 -9.01 -0.42 -17.54
CA THR A 532 -9.89 -0.19 -18.70
C THR A 532 -9.20 -0.59 -20.00
N LEU A 533 -7.94 -0.21 -20.21
CA LEU A 533 -7.15 -0.67 -21.36
C LEU A 533 -7.07 -2.20 -21.41
N LYS A 534 -6.64 -2.84 -20.30
CA LYS A 534 -6.58 -4.31 -20.21
C LYS A 534 -7.92 -4.99 -20.50
N MET A 535 -9.03 -4.39 -20.07
CA MET A 535 -10.36 -4.94 -20.28
C MET A 535 -10.89 -4.71 -21.70
N LEU A 536 -10.60 -3.58 -22.35
CA LEU A 536 -10.91 -3.34 -23.77
C LEU A 536 -10.26 -4.43 -24.65
N ASP A 537 -9.01 -4.77 -24.35
CA ASP A 537 -8.27 -5.84 -25.03
C ASP A 537 -8.80 -7.26 -24.77
N LEU A 538 -9.54 -7.48 -23.68
CA LEU A 538 -10.21 -8.77 -23.43
C LEU A 538 -11.53 -8.91 -24.20
N ILE A 539 -12.20 -7.81 -24.58
CA ILE A 539 -13.48 -7.85 -25.30
C ILE A 539 -13.32 -7.72 -26.83
N CYS A 540 -12.18 -7.23 -27.32
CA CYS A 540 -11.94 -6.93 -28.73
C CYS A 540 -10.76 -7.76 -29.30
N PRO A 541 -10.76 -8.13 -30.59
CA PRO A 541 -9.67 -8.91 -31.17
C PRO A 541 -8.34 -8.13 -31.16
N GLN A 542 -7.22 -8.76 -30.83
CA GLN A 542 -5.90 -8.10 -30.80
C GLN A 542 -5.46 -7.51 -32.15
N GLU A 543 -5.93 -8.07 -33.27
CA GLU A 543 -5.72 -7.55 -34.63
C GLU A 543 -6.47 -6.23 -34.89
N LYS A 544 -7.45 -5.91 -34.05
CA LYS A 544 -8.29 -4.71 -34.12
C LYS A 544 -8.80 -4.34 -32.72
N PRO A 545 -7.94 -3.77 -31.84
CA PRO A 545 -8.36 -3.26 -30.55
C PRO A 545 -9.47 -2.22 -30.73
N CYS A 546 -10.27 -2.02 -29.69
CA CYS A 546 -11.33 -1.02 -29.69
C CYS A 546 -10.94 0.21 -28.89
N ASP A 547 -11.24 1.38 -29.46
CA ASP A 547 -10.96 2.69 -28.86
C ASP A 547 -12.01 3.10 -27.84
N SER A 548 -13.15 2.41 -27.83
CA SER A 548 -14.29 2.60 -26.92
C SER A 548 -15.13 1.32 -26.86
N VAL A 549 -15.90 1.15 -25.80
CA VAL A 549 -16.69 -0.06 -25.53
C VAL A 549 -17.78 -0.23 -26.61
N PRO A 550 -17.86 -1.37 -27.31
CA PRO A 550 -18.87 -1.60 -28.34
C PRO A 550 -20.31 -1.52 -27.81
N SER A 551 -21.24 -1.01 -28.62
CA SER A 551 -22.68 -0.93 -28.25
C SER A 551 -23.36 -2.28 -28.01
N THR A 552 -22.76 -3.39 -28.47
CA THR A 552 -23.22 -4.77 -28.23
C THR A 552 -22.02 -5.63 -27.88
N ARG A 553 -22.15 -6.49 -26.86
CA ARG A 553 -21.10 -7.44 -26.48
C ARG A 553 -20.72 -8.32 -27.69
N PRO A 554 -19.44 -8.34 -28.10
CA PRO A 554 -18.98 -9.25 -29.13
C PRO A 554 -19.33 -10.70 -28.78
N ALA A 555 -19.71 -11.48 -29.78
CA ALA A 555 -19.86 -12.92 -29.61
C ALA A 555 -18.53 -13.49 -29.06
N SER A 556 -18.62 -14.42 -28.10
CA SER A 556 -17.45 -14.92 -27.37
C SER A 556 -16.33 -15.32 -28.32
N LEU A 557 -15.10 -14.86 -28.04
CA LEU A 557 -13.88 -15.24 -28.75
C LEU A 557 -13.47 -16.69 -28.41
N SER A 558 -14.38 -17.63 -28.64
CA SER A 558 -14.32 -19.03 -28.23
C SER A 558 -13.47 -19.87 -29.20
N ALA A 559 -12.21 -19.47 -29.40
CA ALA A 559 -11.21 -20.24 -30.13
C ALA A 559 -9.78 -19.74 -29.84
N THR A 560 -9.21 -20.12 -28.69
CA THR A 560 -7.75 -20.20 -28.60
C THR A 560 -7.30 -21.33 -29.55
N PRO A 561 -6.42 -21.09 -30.54
CA PRO A 561 -5.94 -22.16 -31.39
C PRO A 561 -5.27 -23.25 -30.55
N THR A 562 -5.65 -24.50 -30.78
CA THR A 562 -5.06 -25.64 -30.07
C THR A 562 -3.54 -25.63 -30.30
N LYS A 563 -2.73 -25.52 -29.22
CA LYS A 563 -1.27 -25.63 -29.32
C LYS A 563 -0.92 -27.03 -29.84
N THR A 564 -0.71 -27.14 -31.15
CA THR A 564 -0.34 -28.40 -31.80
C THR A 564 1.03 -28.83 -31.32
N SER A 565 1.06 -29.92 -30.55
CA SER A 565 2.28 -30.62 -30.17
C SER A 565 3.01 -31.09 -31.43
N SER A 566 4.04 -30.35 -31.85
CA SER A 566 4.95 -30.77 -32.91
C SER A 566 5.93 -31.81 -32.35
N ALA A 567 5.48 -33.07 -32.32
CA ALA A 567 6.35 -34.19 -31.98
C ALA A 567 7.42 -34.38 -33.06
N ALA A 568 8.59 -33.78 -32.85
CA ALA A 568 9.76 -33.97 -33.70
C ALA A 568 10.21 -35.44 -33.60
N THR A 569 10.14 -36.17 -34.72
CA THR A 569 10.44 -37.59 -34.80
C THR A 569 11.60 -37.86 -35.75
N GLN A 570 12.83 -37.65 -35.25
CA GLN A 570 14.09 -38.32 -35.64
C GLN A 570 15.25 -37.85 -34.78
#